data_AF-A0A3P3YK77-F1
#
_entry.id   AF-A0A3P3YK77-F1
#
_cell.length_a   1.000
_cell.length_b   1.000
_cell.length_c   1.000
_cell.angle_alpha   90.00
_cell.angle_beta   90.00
_cell.angle_gamma   90.00
#
_symmetry.space_group_name_H-M   'P 1'
#
loop_
_entity.id
_entity.type
_entity.pdbx_description
1 polymer ?
#
loop_
_entity_poly.entity_id
_entity_poly.type
_entity_poly.pdbx_seq_one_letter_code
_entity_poly.pdbx_strand_id
1 'polypeptide(L)'
;MGCGQSSAATVSPDDGRKGAEVAFQELSPATGADQHADELAPTGQVATPEARPRSTVTPIENAAAAETCKPTDPEPPAQNAFVDPEDSADLPAIDLQAGLAQVGGDRAFLMVLIDDLLSERRHRVEAMQVCITRNDLKHWAVVADALNSSAMAIGLASLARTARVMQRYAVAFEAGSTTDPVETKGRSLCSRLEAEYDLVNKALAKLSSPPQ
;
A
#
# COMPACT_ATOMS: atom_id res chain seq x y z
N MET A 1 -55.83 10.99 32.72
CA MET A 1 -56.97 11.64 32.03
C MET A 1 -56.35 12.54 30.98
N GLY A 2 -56.50 12.41 29.66
CA GLY A 2 -57.42 11.62 28.85
C GLY A 2 -57.81 12.47 27.64
N CYS A 3 -57.24 12.12 26.47
CA CYS A 3 -57.76 12.29 25.11
C CYS A 3 -58.09 13.68 24.51
N GLY A 4 -57.68 13.88 23.26
CA GLY A 4 -58.23 14.92 22.37
C GLY A 4 -57.44 15.17 21.07
N GLN A 5 -57.41 14.20 20.16
CA GLN A 5 -56.90 14.27 18.77
C GLN A 5 -57.76 15.17 17.84
N SER A 6 -57.12 15.79 16.83
CA SER A 6 -57.55 15.85 15.40
C SER A 6 -56.56 16.73 14.60
N SER A 7 -55.65 16.22 13.76
CA SER A 7 -55.79 15.67 12.39
C SER A 7 -56.32 16.64 11.34
N ALA A 8 -55.42 17.09 10.45
CA ALA A 8 -55.69 17.26 9.02
C ALA A 8 -54.37 17.08 8.24
N ALA A 9 -54.31 16.00 7.48
CA ALA A 9 -53.31 15.71 6.45
C ALA A 9 -53.78 16.29 5.11
N THR A 10 -52.87 16.72 4.24
CA THR A 10 -53.08 16.84 2.78
C THR A 10 -51.69 16.86 2.10
N VAL A 11 -51.19 15.72 1.61
CA VAL A 11 -51.17 15.23 0.19
C VAL A 11 -49.96 15.74 -0.61
N SER A 12 -49.04 14.80 -0.90
CA SER A 12 -48.22 14.81 -2.12
C SER A 12 -49.05 14.30 -3.30
N PRO A 13 -48.72 14.73 -4.53
CA PRO A 13 -48.41 13.72 -5.54
C PRO A 13 -47.12 14.00 -6.32
N ASP A 14 -46.43 12.90 -6.56
CA ASP A 14 -45.38 12.65 -7.53
C ASP A 14 -45.89 12.91 -8.96
N ASP A 15 -45.07 13.53 -9.83
CA ASP A 15 -44.74 13.05 -11.19
C ASP A 15 -43.96 14.13 -11.97
N GLY A 16 -42.95 13.74 -12.74
CA GLY A 16 -42.40 14.64 -13.78
C GLY A 16 -40.90 14.57 -14.08
N ARG A 17 -40.37 13.38 -14.41
CA ARG A 17 -39.13 13.23 -15.20
C ARG A 17 -39.22 14.00 -16.52
N LYS A 18 -38.29 14.95 -16.75
CA LYS A 18 -37.67 15.30 -18.06
C LYS A 18 -36.29 15.90 -17.71
N GLY A 19 -35.15 15.27 -18.01
CA GLY A 19 -34.69 14.97 -19.36
C GLY A 19 -34.02 16.22 -19.94
N ALA A 20 -32.85 16.59 -19.41
CA ALA A 20 -32.00 17.64 -19.97
C ALA A 20 -30.76 16.99 -20.58
N GLU A 21 -30.89 16.64 -21.86
CA GLU A 21 -29.75 16.43 -22.77
C GLU A 21 -28.96 17.74 -22.85
N VAL A 22 -27.66 17.67 -22.57
CA VAL A 22 -26.73 18.72 -22.97
C VAL A 22 -25.65 18.05 -23.80
N ALA A 23 -25.66 18.43 -25.08
CA ALA A 23 -24.77 17.96 -26.12
C ALA A 23 -23.30 18.21 -25.76
N PHE A 24 -22.49 17.15 -25.78
CA PHE A 24 -21.04 17.28 -25.87
C PHE A 24 -20.66 17.31 -27.35
N GLN A 25 -20.25 18.48 -27.77
CA GLN A 25 -19.79 18.79 -29.11
C GLN A 25 -18.38 18.19 -29.29
N GLU A 26 -18.24 17.31 -30.27
CA GLU A 26 -16.96 16.76 -30.72
C GLU A 26 -16.02 17.89 -31.16
N LEU A 27 -14.85 17.95 -30.53
CA LEU A 27 -13.71 18.70 -31.05
C LEU A 27 -12.80 17.71 -31.80
N SER A 28 -12.92 17.68 -33.12
CA SER A 28 -11.80 17.26 -33.99
C SER A 28 -10.84 18.44 -34.16
N PRO A 29 -9.54 18.16 -34.30
CA PRO A 29 -8.93 18.60 -35.56
C PRO A 29 -7.94 17.62 -36.18
N ALA A 30 -7.98 17.66 -37.52
CA ALA A 30 -6.87 17.60 -38.47
C ALA A 30 -6.12 16.28 -38.69
N THR A 31 -6.56 15.60 -39.75
CA THR A 31 -5.74 14.82 -40.68
C THR A 31 -4.53 15.64 -41.17
N GLY A 32 -3.33 15.13 -40.92
CA GLY A 32 -2.09 15.54 -41.57
C GLY A 32 -1.25 14.29 -41.82
N ALA A 33 -1.24 13.82 -43.06
CA ALA A 33 -0.39 12.74 -43.55
C ALA A 33 0.86 13.35 -44.22
N ASP A 34 2.04 12.91 -43.80
CA ASP A 34 3.30 12.87 -44.55
C ASP A 34 4.27 12.04 -43.70
N GLN A 35 4.38 10.72 -43.91
CA GLN A 35 5.35 10.08 -44.81
C GLN A 35 6.77 10.65 -44.72
N HIS A 36 7.58 10.05 -43.83
CA HIS A 36 8.93 9.63 -44.19
C HIS A 36 9.21 8.30 -43.49
N ALA A 37 9.15 7.24 -44.29
CA ALA A 37 9.78 5.96 -44.00
C ALA A 37 11.23 6.05 -44.45
N ASP A 38 12.16 5.73 -43.55
CA ASP A 38 13.54 5.33 -43.85
C ASP A 38 13.96 4.45 -42.66
N GLU A 39 13.68 3.15 -42.76
CA GLU A 39 14.69 2.13 -43.04
C GLU A 39 15.63 1.91 -41.84
N LEU A 40 15.34 0.87 -41.05
CA LEU A 40 16.36 0.01 -40.44
C LEU A 40 15.77 -1.40 -40.32
N ALA A 41 16.32 -2.29 -41.15
CA ALA A 41 16.00 -3.71 -41.26
C ALA A 41 16.39 -4.49 -39.98
N PRO A 42 15.89 -5.74 -39.83
CA PRO A 42 15.86 -6.46 -38.56
C PRO A 42 17.13 -7.30 -38.36
N THR A 43 17.60 -7.40 -37.12
CA THR A 43 18.50 -8.47 -36.70
C THR A 43 18.06 -8.99 -35.35
N GLY A 44 17.43 -10.16 -35.37
CA GLY A 44 17.22 -10.96 -34.18
C GLY A 44 18.56 -11.41 -33.61
N GLN A 45 18.59 -11.57 -32.29
CA GLN A 45 19.34 -12.63 -31.64
C GLN A 45 18.69 -12.90 -30.28
N VAL A 46 17.92 -13.99 -30.27
CA VAL A 46 17.50 -14.70 -29.07
C VAL A 46 18.78 -15.26 -28.45
N ALA A 47 19.18 -14.74 -27.30
CA ALA A 47 20.22 -15.37 -26.49
C ALA A 47 19.60 -16.58 -25.76
N THR A 48 19.83 -17.77 -26.31
CA THR A 48 19.65 -19.06 -25.66
C THR A 48 20.51 -19.16 -24.39
N PRO A 49 20.00 -19.74 -23.29
CA PRO A 49 20.83 -20.05 -22.13
C PRO A 49 21.82 -21.17 -22.47
N GLU A 50 23.12 -20.89 -22.32
CA GLU A 50 24.17 -21.90 -22.43
C GLU A 50 24.06 -22.92 -21.28
N ALA A 51 23.87 -24.18 -21.66
CA ALA A 51 24.03 -25.33 -20.80
C ALA A 51 25.52 -25.69 -20.67
N ARG A 52 25.99 -25.91 -19.44
CA ARG A 52 27.26 -26.59 -19.15
C ARG A 52 27.29 -27.13 -17.72
N PRO A 53 28.04 -28.20 -17.44
CA PRO A 53 27.89 -29.57 -17.94
C PRO A 53 27.45 -30.54 -16.82
N ARG A 54 26.94 -31.71 -17.21
CA ARG A 54 26.64 -32.84 -16.32
C ARG A 54 27.91 -33.30 -15.59
N SER A 55 27.95 -33.18 -14.27
CA SER A 55 28.86 -33.97 -13.45
C SER A 55 28.43 -35.43 -13.46
N THR A 56 29.27 -36.27 -14.04
CA THR A 56 29.23 -37.73 -13.99
C THR A 56 29.27 -38.21 -12.54
N VAL A 57 28.19 -38.88 -12.10
CA VAL A 57 28.16 -39.66 -10.86
C VAL A 57 28.86 -40.99 -11.12
N THR A 58 29.96 -41.24 -10.43
CA THR A 58 30.54 -42.59 -10.29
C THR A 58 29.83 -43.33 -9.15
N PRO A 59 29.38 -44.58 -9.36
CA PRO A 59 28.89 -45.41 -8.26
C PRO A 59 30.07 -46.06 -7.55
N ILE A 60 30.14 -45.92 -6.23
CA ILE A 60 30.88 -46.87 -5.40
C ILE A 60 29.90 -47.38 -4.34
N GLU A 61 29.42 -48.59 -4.57
CA GLU A 61 28.88 -49.44 -3.52
C GLU A 61 29.98 -49.77 -2.53
N ASN A 62 29.74 -49.59 -1.23
CA ASN A 62 29.92 -50.72 -0.34
C ASN A 62 29.14 -50.60 0.98
N ALA A 63 28.71 -51.77 1.42
CA ALA A 63 27.61 -52.06 2.31
C ALA A 63 27.89 -51.91 3.82
N ALA A 64 26.78 -51.99 4.56
CA ALA A 64 26.62 -52.52 5.91
C ALA A 64 26.98 -51.61 7.10
N ALA A 65 25.95 -50.99 7.68
CA ALA A 65 25.55 -51.29 9.05
C ALA A 65 24.07 -50.88 9.22
N ALA A 66 23.23 -51.84 9.56
CA ALA A 66 21.89 -51.59 10.03
C ALA A 66 22.00 -51.02 11.44
N GLU A 67 21.76 -49.72 11.59
CA GLU A 67 21.41 -49.13 12.89
C GLU A 67 20.10 -48.36 12.73
N THR A 68 19.20 -48.68 13.65
CA THR A 68 17.83 -48.24 13.75
C THR A 68 17.79 -46.72 13.96
N CYS A 69 17.74 -45.93 12.89
CA CYS A 69 17.37 -44.53 12.98
C CYS A 69 15.88 -44.45 13.31
N LYS A 70 15.55 -43.95 14.50
CA LYS A 70 14.22 -43.42 14.83
C LYS A 70 13.75 -42.51 13.67
N PRO A 71 12.44 -42.46 13.38
CA PRO A 71 11.91 -41.36 12.59
C PRO A 71 12.11 -40.08 13.40
N THR A 72 13.20 -39.37 13.14
CA THR A 72 13.29 -37.95 13.49
C THR A 72 12.28 -37.28 12.57
N ASP A 73 11.24 -36.70 13.17
CA ASP A 73 10.31 -35.79 12.50
C ASP A 73 11.09 -34.88 11.55
N PRO A 74 10.63 -34.65 10.30
CA PRO A 74 11.22 -33.62 9.48
C PRO A 74 11.07 -32.31 10.25
N GLU A 75 12.21 -31.71 10.60
CA GLU A 75 12.27 -30.33 11.08
C GLU A 75 11.40 -29.49 10.14
N PRO A 76 10.34 -28.82 10.64
CA PRO A 76 9.52 -27.99 9.77
C PRO A 76 10.45 -26.99 9.09
N PRO A 77 10.30 -26.74 7.77
CA PRO A 77 11.17 -25.80 7.08
C PRO A 77 11.17 -24.50 7.87
N ALA A 78 12.37 -23.97 8.15
CA ALA A 78 12.54 -22.68 8.80
C ALA A 78 11.57 -21.70 8.13
N GLN A 79 10.52 -21.32 8.85
CA GLN A 79 9.50 -20.43 8.32
C GLN A 79 10.20 -19.10 8.08
N ASN A 80 10.25 -18.64 6.83
CA ASN A 80 10.84 -17.35 6.47
C ASN A 80 9.91 -16.24 6.99
N ALA A 81 9.99 -15.99 8.30
CA ALA A 81 9.21 -14.97 8.98
C ALA A 81 9.61 -13.60 8.45
N PHE A 82 8.63 -12.73 8.20
CA PHE A 82 8.93 -11.36 7.82
C PHE A 82 9.47 -10.59 9.02
N VAL A 83 10.78 -10.39 9.04
CA VAL A 83 11.45 -9.51 9.99
C VAL A 83 11.21 -8.07 9.55
N ASP A 84 10.65 -7.26 10.45
CA ASP A 84 10.60 -5.81 10.25
C ASP A 84 12.01 -5.24 10.49
N PRO A 85 12.73 -4.80 9.45
CA PRO A 85 14.09 -4.28 9.61
C PRO A 85 14.12 -2.91 10.30
N GLU A 86 12.97 -2.28 10.56
CA GLU A 86 12.87 -0.93 11.13
C GLU A 86 12.14 -0.90 12.50
N ASP A 87 12.20 -2.01 13.24
CA ASP A 87 11.74 -2.04 14.63
C ASP A 87 12.78 -1.37 15.55
N SER A 88 12.34 -0.44 16.41
CA SER A 88 13.14 0.25 17.45
C SER A 88 13.99 1.48 17.05
N ALA A 89 13.38 2.50 16.46
CA ALA A 89 13.88 3.88 16.65
C ALA A 89 12.70 4.82 16.91
N ASP A 90 12.72 5.51 18.05
CA ASP A 90 11.81 6.61 18.41
C ASP A 90 11.91 7.73 17.37
N LEU A 91 11.16 7.56 16.27
CA LEU A 91 10.96 8.65 15.33
C LEU A 91 9.89 9.59 15.90
N PRO A 92 10.09 10.91 15.78
CA PRO A 92 9.00 11.83 16.04
C PRO A 92 7.85 11.53 15.06
N ALA A 93 6.60 11.59 15.55
CA ALA A 93 5.43 11.47 14.69
C ALA A 93 5.40 12.55 13.60
N ILE A 94 5.90 13.75 13.93
CA ILE A 94 6.07 14.87 13.02
C ILE A 94 7.50 15.41 13.19
N ASP A 95 8.35 15.22 12.19
CA ASP A 95 9.59 15.96 12.03
C ASP A 95 9.29 17.32 11.39
N LEU A 96 8.99 18.29 12.25
CA LEU A 96 8.61 19.63 11.83
C LEU A 96 9.74 20.32 11.05
N GLN A 97 11.01 20.06 11.39
CA GLN A 97 12.14 20.66 10.70
C GLN A 97 12.26 20.11 9.28
N ALA A 98 12.16 18.80 9.10
CA ALA A 98 12.17 18.17 7.78
C ALA A 98 10.97 18.64 6.94
N GLY A 99 9.76 18.66 7.52
CA GLY A 99 8.57 19.13 6.82
C GLY A 99 8.67 20.59 6.39
N LEU A 100 9.11 21.49 7.27
CA LEU A 100 9.29 22.91 6.96
C LEU A 100 10.34 23.14 5.87
N ALA A 101 11.42 22.35 5.84
CA ALA A 101 12.43 22.44 4.80
C ALA A 101 11.85 22.14 3.40
N GLN A 102 10.85 21.25 3.30
CA GLN A 102 10.20 20.89 2.03
C GLN A 102 9.25 21.98 1.54
N VAL A 103 8.59 22.69 2.44
CA VAL A 103 7.62 23.75 2.11
C VAL A 103 8.18 25.17 2.16
N GLY A 104 9.50 25.33 2.21
CA GLY A 104 10.15 26.64 2.24
C GLY A 104 9.93 27.44 3.53
N GLY A 105 9.69 26.76 4.65
CA GLY A 105 9.49 27.37 5.97
C GLY A 105 8.05 27.80 6.27
N ASP A 106 7.10 27.58 5.35
CA ASP A 106 5.69 27.93 5.57
C ASP A 106 4.99 26.89 6.48
N ARG A 107 4.93 27.23 7.77
CA ARG A 107 4.24 26.38 8.76
C ARG A 107 2.75 26.24 8.48
N ALA A 108 2.06 27.29 8.04
CA ALA A 108 0.62 27.23 7.83
C ALA A 108 0.29 26.29 6.67
N PHE A 109 1.05 26.39 5.58
CA PHE A 109 0.93 25.49 4.44
C PHE A 109 1.27 24.04 4.83
N LEU A 110 2.33 23.80 5.62
CA LEU A 110 2.64 22.46 6.12
C LEU A 110 1.48 21.85 6.93
N MET A 111 0.82 22.64 7.78
CA MET A 111 -0.31 22.13 8.57
C MET A 111 -1.50 21.75 7.68
N VAL A 112 -1.76 22.52 6.60
CA VAL A 112 -2.78 22.16 5.60
C VAL A 112 -2.46 20.84 4.93
N LEU A 113 -1.21 20.64 4.48
CA LEU A 113 -0.81 19.38 3.84
C LEU A 113 -0.90 18.17 4.79
N ILE A 114 -0.58 18.36 6.07
CA ILE A 114 -0.76 17.33 7.08
C ILE A 114 -2.25 17.02 7.26
N ASP A 115 -3.11 18.02 7.37
CA ASP A 115 -4.56 17.82 7.51
C ASP A 115 -5.16 17.11 6.30
N ASP A 116 -4.77 17.50 5.08
CA ASP A 116 -5.16 16.84 3.83
C ASP A 116 -4.79 15.35 3.86
N LEU A 117 -3.54 15.01 4.22
CA LEU A 117 -3.10 13.61 4.32
C LEU A 117 -3.88 12.84 5.40
N LEU A 118 -4.16 13.46 6.55
CA LEU A 118 -4.94 12.85 7.62
C LEU A 118 -6.40 12.62 7.22
N SER A 119 -6.98 13.49 6.41
CA SER A 119 -8.35 13.36 5.90
C SER A 119 -8.53 12.10 5.02
N GLU A 120 -7.45 11.67 4.34
CA GLU A 120 -7.44 10.48 3.51
C GLU A 120 -7.31 9.16 4.31
N ARG A 121 -7.08 9.22 5.63
CA ARG A 121 -6.86 8.06 6.51
C ARG A 121 -7.84 6.93 6.24
N ARG A 122 -9.15 7.24 6.29
CA ARG A 122 -10.21 6.23 6.15
C ARG A 122 -10.11 5.50 4.81
N HIS A 123 -10.03 6.27 3.72
CA HIS A 123 -9.94 5.72 2.38
C HIS A 123 -8.69 4.84 2.19
N ARG A 124 -7.53 5.28 2.69
CA ARG A 124 -6.27 4.52 2.58
C ARG A 124 -6.31 3.23 3.40
N VAL A 125 -6.81 3.27 4.64
CA VAL A 125 -6.92 2.07 5.50
C VAL A 125 -7.94 1.08 4.92
N GLU A 126 -9.09 1.55 4.46
CA GLU A 126 -10.10 0.71 3.81
C GLU A 126 -9.55 0.06 2.53
N ALA A 127 -8.82 0.81 1.70
CA ALA A 127 -8.17 0.27 0.50
C ALA A 127 -7.19 -0.87 0.85
N MET A 128 -6.39 -0.71 1.90
CA MET A 128 -5.50 -1.76 2.39
C MET A 128 -6.27 -2.99 2.87
N GLN A 129 -7.33 -2.79 3.66
CA GLN A 129 -8.16 -3.89 4.15
C GLN A 129 -8.82 -4.67 2.99
N VAL A 130 -9.28 -3.97 1.95
CA VAL A 130 -9.81 -4.61 0.73
C VAL A 130 -8.72 -5.44 0.05
N CYS A 131 -7.49 -4.96 -0.02
CA CYS A 131 -6.37 -5.73 -0.58
C CYS A 131 -6.10 -7.01 0.21
N ILE A 132 -6.21 -7.01 1.55
CA ILE A 132 -6.12 -8.24 2.36
C ILE A 132 -7.22 -9.22 1.95
N THR A 133 -8.48 -8.77 1.89
CA THR A 133 -9.61 -9.66 1.58
C THR A 133 -9.53 -10.26 0.18
N ARG A 134 -8.91 -9.54 -0.77
CA ARG A 134 -8.74 -9.97 -2.16
C ARG A 134 -7.39 -10.64 -2.43
N ASN A 135 -6.51 -10.68 -1.44
CA ASN A 135 -5.12 -11.08 -1.59
C ASN A 135 -4.39 -10.35 -2.74
N ASP A 136 -4.67 -9.06 -2.93
CA ASP A 136 -4.08 -8.22 -3.97
C ASP A 136 -2.91 -7.40 -3.39
N LEU A 137 -1.77 -8.07 -3.23
CA LEU A 137 -0.60 -7.45 -2.63
C LEU A 137 0.14 -6.48 -3.57
N LYS A 138 -0.09 -6.57 -4.88
CA LYS A 138 0.43 -5.59 -5.84
C LYS A 138 -0.23 -4.24 -5.61
N HIS A 139 -1.55 -4.21 -5.49
CA HIS A 139 -2.26 -2.97 -5.20
C HIS A 139 -1.92 -2.45 -3.79
N TRP A 140 -1.83 -3.33 -2.79
CA TRP A 140 -1.34 -2.97 -1.45
C TRP A 140 0.02 -2.26 -1.50
N ALA A 141 0.99 -2.83 -2.24
CA ALA A 141 2.33 -2.25 -2.35
C ALA A 141 2.31 -0.84 -2.96
N VAL A 142 1.46 -0.61 -3.97
CA VAL A 142 1.29 0.71 -4.60
C VAL A 142 0.70 1.73 -3.63
N VAL A 143 -0.36 1.38 -2.91
CA VAL A 143 -0.98 2.29 -1.91
C VAL A 143 0.02 2.61 -0.79
N ALA A 144 0.81 1.61 -0.37
CA ALA A 144 1.79 1.76 0.70
C ALA A 144 2.95 2.68 0.27
N ASP A 145 3.42 2.54 -0.97
CA ASP A 145 4.46 3.40 -1.55
C ASP A 145 4.00 4.86 -1.69
N ALA A 146 2.77 5.06 -2.17
CA ALA A 146 2.17 6.40 -2.29
C ALA A 146 2.04 7.08 -0.92
N LEU A 147 1.60 6.33 0.10
CA LEU A 147 1.55 6.82 1.47
C LEU A 147 2.95 7.11 2.02
N ASN A 148 3.94 6.24 1.80
CA ASN A 148 5.32 6.46 2.22
C ASN A 148 5.87 7.78 1.64
N SER A 149 5.74 7.95 0.33
CA SER A 149 6.24 9.11 -0.39
C SER A 149 5.57 10.40 0.08
N SER A 150 4.23 10.40 0.18
CA SER A 150 3.48 11.57 0.65
C SER A 150 3.79 11.93 2.10
N ALA A 151 3.86 10.94 3.00
CA ALA A 151 4.19 11.15 4.40
C ALA A 151 5.63 11.68 4.60
N MET A 152 6.61 11.14 3.87
CA MET A 152 8.00 11.65 3.94
C MET A 152 8.10 13.10 3.46
N ALA A 153 7.38 13.47 2.40
CA ALA A 153 7.42 14.82 1.83
C ALA A 153 6.96 15.91 2.81
N ILE A 154 6.18 15.56 3.83
CA ILE A 154 5.65 16.51 4.82
C ILE A 154 6.17 16.23 6.25
N GLY A 155 7.22 15.40 6.39
CA GLY A 155 7.86 15.15 7.67
C GLY A 155 7.12 14.19 8.61
N LEU A 156 6.16 13.40 8.14
CA LEU A 156 5.47 12.38 8.93
C LEU A 156 6.29 11.08 8.98
N ALA A 157 7.43 11.12 9.66
CA ALA A 157 8.46 10.09 9.59
C ALA A 157 7.98 8.71 10.07
N SER A 158 7.22 8.64 11.17
CA SER A 158 6.73 7.38 11.73
C SER A 158 5.67 6.71 10.83
N LEU A 159 4.77 7.52 10.26
CA LEU A 159 3.75 7.08 9.31
C LEU A 159 4.40 6.57 8.02
N ALA A 160 5.37 7.33 7.49
CA ALA A 160 6.12 6.94 6.31
C ALA A 160 6.85 5.61 6.51
N ARG A 161 7.50 5.40 7.65
CA ARG A 161 8.16 4.13 7.98
C ARG A 161 7.17 2.97 7.96
N THR A 162 6.03 3.10 8.64
CA THR A 162 5.03 2.03 8.69
C THR A 162 4.53 1.69 7.29
N ALA A 163 4.28 2.69 6.45
CA ALA A 163 3.93 2.48 5.06
C ALA A 163 5.04 1.76 4.26
N ARG A 164 6.31 2.07 4.51
CA ARG A 164 7.46 1.37 3.90
C ARG A 164 7.52 -0.10 4.31
N VAL A 165 7.28 -0.40 5.58
CA VAL A 165 7.24 -1.79 6.09
C VAL A 165 6.11 -2.56 5.41
N MET A 166 4.94 -1.94 5.27
CA MET A 166 3.80 -2.52 4.53
C MET A 166 4.13 -2.82 3.07
N GLN A 167 4.78 -1.89 2.37
CA GLN A 167 5.23 -2.10 0.99
C GLN A 167 6.22 -3.26 0.90
N ARG A 168 7.26 -3.26 1.75
CA ARG A 168 8.29 -4.31 1.78
C ARG A 168 7.69 -5.69 2.06
N TYR A 169 6.73 -5.77 2.97
CA TYR A 169 6.01 -7.02 3.24
C TYR A 169 5.30 -7.54 1.99
N ALA A 170 4.53 -6.68 1.32
CA ALA A 170 3.82 -7.06 0.10
C ALA A 170 4.78 -7.54 -1.01
N VAL A 171 5.89 -6.81 -1.22
CA VAL A 171 6.92 -7.19 -2.19
C VAL A 171 7.59 -8.51 -1.83
N ALA A 172 7.94 -8.69 -0.55
CA ALA A 172 8.58 -9.93 -0.08
C ALA A 172 7.66 -11.14 -0.21
N PHE A 173 6.35 -10.97 0.03
CA PHE A 173 5.38 -12.05 -0.12
C PHE A 173 5.20 -12.43 -1.60
N GLU A 174 5.04 -11.45 -2.49
CA GLU A 174 4.95 -11.69 -3.95
C GLU A 174 6.21 -12.37 -4.50
N ALA A 175 7.39 -12.06 -3.94
CA ALA A 175 8.65 -12.70 -4.29
C ALA A 175 8.84 -14.09 -3.65
N GLY A 176 7.90 -14.59 -2.84
CA GLY A 176 8.03 -15.84 -2.11
C GLY A 176 9.11 -15.83 -1.01
N SER A 177 9.60 -14.65 -0.65
CA SER A 177 10.66 -14.45 0.35
C SER A 177 10.13 -14.44 1.79
N THR A 178 8.81 -14.36 1.98
CA THR A 178 8.14 -14.59 3.25
C THR A 178 6.88 -15.43 3.05
N THR A 179 6.52 -16.21 4.05
CA THR A 179 5.30 -17.02 4.10
C THR A 179 4.34 -16.58 5.19
N ASP A 180 4.58 -15.43 5.81
CA ASP A 180 3.71 -14.88 6.85
C ASP A 180 2.28 -14.73 6.31
N PRO A 181 1.24 -15.22 7.02
CA PRO A 181 -0.14 -15.13 6.55
C PRO A 181 -0.58 -13.68 6.32
N VAL A 182 -1.00 -13.37 5.10
CA VAL A 182 -1.45 -12.04 4.67
C VAL A 182 -2.55 -11.50 5.56
N GLU A 183 -3.50 -12.34 5.95
CA GLU A 183 -4.60 -11.92 6.81
C GLU A 183 -4.12 -11.47 8.19
N THR A 184 -3.26 -12.25 8.85
CA THR A 184 -2.77 -11.94 10.20
C THR A 184 -1.77 -10.79 10.19
N LYS A 185 -0.75 -10.87 9.32
CA LYS A 185 0.30 -9.85 9.23
C LYS A 185 -0.23 -8.54 8.66
N GLY A 186 -1.05 -8.61 7.62
CA GLY A 186 -1.70 -7.45 7.01
C GLY A 186 -2.58 -6.70 8.02
N ARG A 187 -3.44 -7.39 8.78
CA ARG A 187 -4.26 -6.75 9.82
C ARG A 187 -3.41 -6.08 10.91
N SER A 188 -2.34 -6.75 11.35
CA SER A 188 -1.41 -6.18 12.33
C SER A 188 -0.76 -4.89 11.81
N LEU A 189 -0.32 -4.88 10.54
CA LEU A 189 0.26 -3.70 9.91
C LEU A 189 -0.76 -2.57 9.70
N CYS A 190 -2.01 -2.88 9.34
CA CYS A 190 -3.09 -1.89 9.29
C CYS A 190 -3.36 -1.27 10.67
N SER A 191 -3.39 -2.08 11.73
CA SER A 191 -3.57 -1.57 13.10
C SER A 191 -2.42 -0.67 13.54
N ARG A 192 -1.17 -1.03 13.19
CA ARG A 192 -0.01 -0.15 13.40
C ARG A 192 -0.15 1.16 12.63
N LEU A 193 -0.57 1.10 11.37
CA LEU A 193 -0.79 2.29 10.55
C LEU A 193 -1.84 3.22 11.17
N GLU A 194 -2.95 2.69 11.65
CA GLU A 194 -3.98 3.46 12.35
C GLU A 194 -3.43 4.13 13.63
N ALA A 195 -2.61 3.42 14.40
CA ALA A 195 -1.98 3.96 15.60
C ALA A 195 -1.04 5.13 15.25
N GLU A 196 -0.30 5.05 14.13
CA GLU A 196 0.54 6.15 13.66
C GLU A 196 -0.29 7.39 13.26
N TYR A 197 -1.41 7.19 12.56
CA TYR A 197 -2.34 8.30 12.29
C TYR A 197 -2.83 8.98 13.58
N ASP A 198 -3.13 8.20 14.63
CA ASP A 198 -3.54 8.75 15.93
C ASP A 198 -2.39 9.50 16.64
N LEU A 199 -1.16 9.02 16.51
CA LEU A 199 0.03 9.71 17.03
C LEU A 199 0.26 11.04 16.34
N VAL A 200 0.12 11.10 15.01
CA VAL A 200 0.21 12.36 14.25
C VAL A 200 -0.88 13.35 14.68
N ASN A 201 -2.13 12.89 14.80
CA ASN A 201 -3.23 13.73 15.29
C ASN A 201 -2.94 14.33 16.69
N LYS A 202 -2.43 13.49 17.61
CA LYS A 202 -2.05 13.94 18.97
C LYS A 202 -0.89 14.94 18.92
N ALA A 203 0.10 14.73 18.06
CA ALA A 203 1.23 15.64 17.89
C ALA A 203 0.76 16.98 17.30
N LEU A 204 -0.13 16.96 16.31
CA LEU A 204 -0.71 18.15 15.70
C LEU A 204 -1.51 18.99 16.71
N ALA A 205 -2.34 18.34 17.54
CA ALA A 205 -3.10 19.02 18.60
C ALA A 205 -2.20 19.74 19.61
N LYS A 206 -1.04 19.15 19.96
CA LYS A 206 -0.03 19.78 20.84
C LYS A 206 0.62 21.00 20.18
N LEU A 207 0.87 20.94 18.87
CA LEU A 207 1.45 22.04 18.10
C LEU A 207 0.48 23.21 17.89
N SER A 208 -0.83 22.95 17.95
CA SER A 208 -1.88 23.96 17.80
C SER A 208 -2.34 24.59 19.12
N SER A 209 -1.91 24.05 20.26
CA SER A 209 -2.23 24.61 21.58
C SER A 209 -1.23 25.71 21.95
N PRO A 210 -1.65 26.89 22.46
CA PRO A 210 -0.73 27.92 22.93
C PRO A 210 0.08 27.39 24.13
N PRO A 211 1.36 27.80 24.29
CA PRO A 211 2.14 27.45 25.47
C PRO A 211 1.46 28.02 26.72
N GLN A 212 1.29 27.17 27.75
CA GLN A 212 0.85 27.60 29.08
C GLN A 212 1.96 28.35 29.82
#